data_AF-L0GCY7-F1
#
_entry.id   AF-L0GCY7-F1
#
_cell.length_a   1.000
_cell.length_b   1.000
_cell.length_c   1.000
_cell.angle_alpha   90.00
_cell.angle_beta   90.00
_cell.angle_gamma   90.00
#
_symmetry.space_group_name_H-M   'P 1'
#
loop_
_entity.id
_entity.type
_entity.pdbx_description
1 polymer ?
#
loop_
_entity_poly.entity_id
_entity_poly.type
_entity_poly.pdbx_seq_one_letter_code
_entity_poly.pdbx_strand_id
1 'polypeptide(L)'
;RKISSVHLFSAKALNDFRHVRQEEVGRMTRAIANSGGAAVNLGQLLNICTVNALGRMILGRRLFGDGTSAVEPKAEEFKSMVVEAMVLAGVFNIGDFVP
;
A
#
# COMPACT_ATOMS: atom_id res chain seq x y z
N ARG A 1 16.42 -13.54 -2.49
CA ARG A 1 16.59 -12.98 -1.12
C ARG A 1 17.60 -11.82 -1.04
N LYS A 2 18.82 -11.93 -1.60
CA LYS A 2 19.85 -10.88 -1.50
C LYS A 2 19.38 -9.51 -2.01
N ILE A 3 18.70 -9.48 -3.16
CA ILE A 3 18.19 -8.23 -3.75
C ILE A 3 17.25 -7.49 -2.79
N SER A 4 16.23 -8.17 -2.26
CA SER A 4 15.28 -7.59 -1.32
C SER A 4 15.96 -7.08 -0.04
N SER A 5 16.86 -7.88 0.53
CA SER A 5 17.58 -7.51 1.75
C SER A 5 18.47 -6.27 1.57
N VAL A 6 19.17 -6.16 0.43
CA VAL A 6 20.11 -5.06 0.18
C VAL A 6 19.43 -3.81 -0.38
N HIS A 7 18.48 -3.96 -1.30
CA HIS A 7 17.94 -2.84 -2.08
C HIS A 7 16.56 -2.36 -1.62
N LEU A 8 15.80 -3.17 -0.87
CA LEU A 8 14.48 -2.79 -0.36
C LEU A 8 14.47 -2.59 1.16
N PHE A 9 15.19 -3.45 1.88
CA PHE A 9 15.09 -3.52 3.35
C PHE A 9 16.39 -3.18 4.09
N SER A 10 17.43 -2.70 3.39
CA SER A 10 18.64 -2.24 4.07
C SER A 10 18.39 -0.91 4.78
N ALA A 11 19.19 -0.62 5.81
CA ALA A 11 19.11 0.66 6.52
C ALA A 11 19.27 1.86 5.56
N LYS A 12 20.14 1.73 4.56
CA LYS A 12 20.31 2.74 3.52
C LYS A 12 19.04 2.91 2.68
N ALA A 13 18.49 1.82 2.11
CA ALA A 13 17.26 1.89 1.33
C ALA A 13 16.09 2.46 2.14
N LEU A 14 15.94 2.05 3.41
CA LEU A 14 14.92 2.58 4.29
C LEU A 14 15.08 4.09 4.54
N ASN A 15 16.32 4.58 4.65
CA ASN A 15 16.60 6.01 4.78
C ASN A 15 16.35 6.77 3.47
N ASP A 16 16.75 6.21 2.33
CA ASP A 16 16.53 6.81 1.01
C ASP A 16 15.03 7.02 0.75
N PHE A 17 14.19 6.06 1.16
CA PHE A 17 12.73 6.14 1.06
C PHE A 17 12.03 6.77 2.28
N ARG A 18 12.76 7.40 3.21
CA ARG A 18 12.16 8.05 4.39
C ARG A 18 11.15 9.12 3.99
N HIS A 19 11.47 9.92 2.98
CA HIS A 19 10.60 10.98 2.46
C HIS A 19 9.24 10.44 1.99
N VAL A 20 9.22 9.31 1.26
CA VAL A 20 7.99 8.64 0.81
C VAL A 20 7.10 8.31 2.00
N ARG A 21 7.65 7.69 3.05
CA ARG A 21 6.87 7.33 4.24
C ARG A 21 6.34 8.57 4.97
N GLN A 22 7.14 9.62 5.09
CA GLN A 22 6.70 10.87 5.72
C GLN A 22 5.56 11.53 4.94
N GLU A 23 5.62 11.50 3.61
CA GLU A 23 4.55 12.05 2.77
C GLU A 23 3.24 11.26 2.90
N GLU A 24 3.28 9.93 2.88
CA GLU A 24 2.08 9.11 3.04
C GLU A 24 1.48 9.25 4.45
N VAL A 25 2.32 9.30 5.48
CA VAL A 25 1.88 9.58 6.86
C VAL A 25 1.26 10.98 6.95
N GLY A 26 1.88 12.00 6.36
CA GLY A 26 1.34 13.36 6.35
C GLY A 26 -0.02 13.45 5.66
N ARG A 27 -0.23 12.67 4.60
CA ARG A 27 -1.52 12.56 3.90
C ARG A 27 -2.57 11.87 4.76
N MET A 28 -2.22 10.77 5.42
CA MET A 28 -3.10 10.09 6.36
C MET A 28 -3.51 11.01 7.52
N THR A 29 -2.56 11.70 8.15
CA THR A 29 -2.86 12.65 9.24
C THR A 29 -3.75 13.79 8.78
N ARG A 30 -3.55 14.29 7.55
CA ARG A 30 -4.43 15.32 6.96
C ARG A 30 -5.84 14.80 6.70
N ALA A 31 -5.99 13.57 6.22
CA ALA A 31 -7.29 12.94 6.04
C ALA A 31 -8.02 12.76 7.39
N ILE A 32 -7.30 12.42 8.46
CA ILE A 32 -7.85 12.36 9.82
C ILE A 32 -8.26 13.75 10.30
N ALA A 33 -7.41 14.77 10.15
CA ALA A 33 -7.72 16.13 10.58
C ALA A 33 -8.95 16.71 9.83
N ASN A 34 -9.08 16.39 8.54
CA ASN A 34 -10.19 16.81 7.71
C ASN A 34 -11.51 16.09 8.02
N SER A 35 -11.53 15.05 8.88
CA SER A 35 -12.77 14.38 9.26
C SER A 35 -13.67 15.20 10.17
N GLY A 36 -13.21 16.36 10.65
CA GLY A 36 -14.01 17.29 11.44
C GLY A 36 -14.49 16.68 12.77
N GLY A 37 -13.78 15.69 13.30
CA GLY A 37 -14.16 14.98 14.53
C GLY A 37 -15.14 13.82 14.32
N ALA A 38 -15.51 13.52 13.07
CA ALA A 38 -16.28 12.32 12.75
C ALA A 38 -15.47 11.05 12.99
N ALA A 39 -16.16 9.95 13.29
CA ALA A 39 -15.54 8.64 13.41
C ALA A 39 -14.83 8.27 12.09
N VAL A 40 -13.57 7.87 12.20
CA VAL A 40 -12.74 7.45 11.05
C VAL A 40 -12.36 5.98 11.16
N ASN A 41 -12.36 5.28 10.03
CA ASN A 41 -11.81 3.93 9.97
C ASN A 41 -10.29 3.99 9.87
N LEU A 42 -9.62 3.95 11.04
CA LEU A 42 -8.16 3.97 11.12
C LEU A 42 -7.52 2.78 10.41
N GLY A 43 -8.13 1.59 10.47
CA GLY A 43 -7.61 0.40 9.79
C GLY A 43 -7.53 0.59 8.28
N GLN A 44 -8.58 1.17 7.69
CA GLN A 44 -8.61 1.49 6.26
C GLN A 44 -7.56 2.56 5.90
N LEU A 45 -7.46 3.63 6.68
CA LEU A 45 -6.49 4.72 6.44
C LEU A 45 -5.04 4.23 6.55
N LEU A 46 -4.74 3.39 7.54
CA LEU A 46 -3.43 2.75 7.71
C LEU A 46 -3.10 1.80 6.57
N ASN A 47 -4.08 1.02 6.10
CA ASN A 47 -3.91 0.15 4.95
C ASN A 47 -3.55 0.96 3.70
N ILE A 48 -4.31 2.02 3.40
CA ILE A 48 -4.03 2.93 2.29
C ILE A 48 -2.62 3.53 2.40
N CYS A 49 -2.25 4.07 3.57
CA CYS A 49 -0.92 4.63 3.82
C CYS A 49 0.19 3.59 3.57
N THR A 50 0.00 2.37 4.06
CA THR A 50 0.99 1.28 3.95
C THR A 50 1.15 0.82 2.51
N VAL A 51 0.05 0.55 1.81
CA VAL A 51 0.07 0.09 0.42
C VAL A 51 0.62 1.18 -0.50
N ASN A 52 0.31 2.45 -0.27
CA ASN A 52 0.88 3.55 -1.04
C ASN A 52 2.37 3.75 -0.79
N ALA A 53 2.84 3.62 0.45
CA ALA A 53 4.26 3.69 0.75
C ALA A 53 5.01 2.54 0.06
N LEU A 54 4.51 1.31 0.16
CA LEU A 54 5.10 0.14 -0.50
C LEU A 54 5.04 0.25 -2.03
N GLY A 55 3.90 0.66 -2.60
CA GLY A 55 3.74 0.87 -4.03
C GLY A 55 4.74 1.89 -4.57
N ARG A 56 4.96 3.00 -3.85
CA ARG A 56 5.95 4.01 -4.25
C ARG A 56 7.38 3.53 -4.12
N MET A 57 7.70 2.72 -3.11
CA MET A 57 9.05 2.16 -2.92
C MET A 57 9.36 1.04 -3.92
N ILE A 58 8.38 0.22 -4.31
CA ILE A 58 8.58 -0.98 -5.14
C ILE A 58 8.29 -0.70 -6.62
N LEU A 59 7.21 0.03 -6.92
CA LEU A 59 6.70 0.27 -8.27
C LEU A 59 6.94 1.71 -8.74
N GLY A 60 7.40 2.60 -7.85
CA GLY A 60 7.55 4.03 -8.14
C GLY A 60 6.22 4.78 -8.28
N ARG A 61 5.09 4.15 -7.95
CA ARG A 61 3.73 4.66 -8.22
C ARG A 61 2.83 4.48 -7.00
N ARG A 62 1.85 5.38 -6.85
CA ARG A 62 0.83 5.27 -5.79
C ARG A 62 -0.34 4.41 -6.28
N LEU A 63 -0.85 3.53 -5.42
CA LEU A 63 -1.90 2.55 -5.75
C LEU A 63 -3.31 3.02 -5.40
N PHE A 64 -3.43 3.89 -4.40
CA PHE A 64 -4.69 4.51 -3.98
C PHE A 64 -4.59 6.02 -4.06
N GLY A 65 -5.53 6.66 -4.76
CA GLY A 65 -5.62 8.12 -4.83
C GLY A 65 -6.00 8.77 -3.51
N ASP A 66 -5.76 10.07 -3.42
CA ASP A 66 -6.17 10.92 -2.30
C ASP A 66 -7.55 11.58 -2.52
N GLY A 67 -8.29 11.14 -3.54
CA GLY A 67 -9.57 11.73 -3.95
C GLY A 67 -9.45 13.09 -4.68
N THR A 68 -8.24 13.64 -4.82
CA THR A 68 -8.00 14.96 -5.44
C THR A 68 -7.19 14.87 -6.74
N SER A 69 -6.47 13.76 -6.95
CA SER A 69 -5.67 13.50 -8.14
C SER A 69 -6.16 12.23 -8.83
N ALA A 70 -6.25 12.24 -10.17
CA ALA A 70 -6.56 11.03 -10.93
C ALA A 70 -5.53 9.94 -10.62
N VAL A 71 -6.01 8.76 -10.19
CA VAL A 71 -5.13 7.60 -10.03
C VAL A 71 -4.68 7.14 -11.40
N GLU A 72 -3.40 6.84 -11.52
CA GLU A 72 -2.85 6.37 -12.79
C GLU A 72 -3.51 5.04 -13.19
N PRO A 73 -3.97 4.86 -14.43
CA PRO A 73 -4.75 3.67 -14.82
C PRO A 73 -4.02 2.35 -14.54
N LYS A 74 -2.69 2.33 -14.68
CA LYS A 74 -1.86 1.16 -14.33
C LYS A 74 -1.87 0.82 -12.83
N ALA A 75 -2.03 1.82 -11.98
CA ALA A 75 -2.08 1.62 -10.53
C ALA A 75 -3.42 1.03 -10.07
N GLU A 76 -4.52 1.44 -10.70
CA GLU A 76 -5.84 0.82 -10.47
C GLU A 76 -5.89 -0.61 -11.01
N GLU A 77 -5.30 -0.88 -12.18
CA GLU A 77 -5.17 -2.25 -12.69
C GLU A 77 -4.38 -3.14 -11.73
N PHE A 78 -3.24 -2.67 -11.22
CA PHE A 78 -2.44 -3.39 -10.23
C PHE A 78 -3.21 -3.66 -8.94
N LYS A 79 -3.93 -2.66 -8.44
CA LYS A 79 -4.80 -2.82 -7.27
C LYS A 79 -5.89 -3.86 -7.50
N SER A 80 -6.52 -3.89 -8.67
CA SER A 80 -7.50 -4.91 -9.04
C SER A 80 -6.89 -6.32 -8.99
N MET A 81 -5.71 -6.51 -9.59
CA MET A 81 -5.00 -7.79 -9.56
C MET A 81 -4.66 -8.24 -8.14
N VAL A 82 -4.22 -7.33 -7.28
CA VAL A 82 -3.91 -7.64 -5.87
C VAL A 82 -5.16 -8.07 -5.11
N VAL A 83 -6.28 -7.37 -5.29
CA VAL A 83 -7.55 -7.72 -4.63
C VAL A 83 -8.03 -9.10 -5.09
N GLU A 84 -7.98 -9.38 -6.39
CA GLU A 84 -8.33 -10.69 -6.94
C GLU A 84 -7.44 -11.80 -6.37
N ALA A 85 -6.13 -11.59 -6.34
CA ALA A 85 -5.18 -12.55 -5.78
C ALA A 85 -5.45 -12.83 -4.28
N MET A 86 -5.80 -11.81 -3.49
CA MET A 86 -6.15 -12.00 -2.08
C MET A 86 -7.43 -12.81 -1.89
N VAL A 87 -8.42 -12.64 -2.77
CA VAL A 87 -9.65 -13.45 -2.77
C VAL A 87 -9.31 -14.90 -3.11
N LEU A 88 -8.56 -15.14 -4.19
CA LEU A 88 -8.18 -16.49 -4.62
C LEU A 88 -7.30 -17.21 -3.59
N ALA A 89 -6.40 -16.49 -2.92
CA ALA A 89 -5.55 -17.06 -1.86
C ALA A 89 -6.32 -17.30 -0.54
N GLY A 90 -7.47 -16.63 -0.34
CA GLY A 90 -8.27 -16.72 0.87
C GLY A 90 -9.34 -17.81 0.84
N VAL A 91 -9.61 -18.41 -0.32
CA VAL A 91 -10.59 -19.50 -0.45
C VAL A 91 -9.94 -20.85 -0.18
N PHE A 92 -10.76 -21.80 0.28
CA PHE A 92 -10.33 -23.19 0.49
C PHE A 92 -9.89 -23.82 -0.83
N ASN A 93 -8.65 -24.31 -0.90
CA ASN A 93 -8.12 -25.01 -2.05
C ASN A 93 -8.00 -26.51 -1.74
N ILE A 94 -8.78 -27.34 -2.43
CA ILE A 94 -8.81 -28.79 -2.19
C ILE A 94 -7.44 -29.45 -2.48
N GLY A 95 -6.64 -28.88 -3.38
CA GLY A 95 -5.30 -29.35 -3.69
C GLY A 95 -4.29 -29.17 -2.56
N ASP A 96 -4.59 -28.33 -1.56
CA ASP A 96 -3.75 -28.17 -0.36
C ASP A 96 -3.96 -29.32 0.64
N PHE A 97 -5.06 -30.07 0.51
CA PHE A 97 -5.48 -31.12 1.45
C PHE A 97 -5.48 -32.53 0.85
N VAL A 98 -5.25 -32.65 -0.46
CA VAL A 98 -5.14 -33.93 -1.17
C VAL A 98 -3.74 -34.02 -1.79
N PRO A 99 -2.87 -34.94 -1.31
CA PRO A 99 -1.49 -35.10 -1.79
C PRO A 99 -1.37 -35.44 -3.27
#